data_AF-A0A183A7Z2-F1
#
_entry.id   AF-A0A183A7Z2-F1
#
_cell.length_a   1.000
_cell.length_b   1.000
_cell.length_c   1.000
_cell.angle_alpha   90.00
_cell.angle_beta   90.00
_cell.angle_gamma   90.00
#
_symmetry.space_group_name_H-M   'P 1'
#
loop_
_entity.id
_entity.type
_entity.pdbx_description
1 polymer ?
#
loop_
_entity_poly.entity_id
_entity_poly.type
_entity_poly.pdbx_seq_one_letter_code
_entity_poly.pdbx_strand_id
1 'polypeptide(L)'
;MLVLLGALTSAAQMTVEEIYMQRHGYHPLQALGSEGVYGTLVMGFIALPIVHMAPGSDINGSYENILDAIVQIGSNTTLLINSILYLISMAWFNYCGFEIAKSLSTVHRTLIDALRTAFVWITGLILHYAIGPQFGEPFSIGWGLIEREFSYSLELYFERQT
;
A
#
# COMPACT_ATOMS: atom_id res chain seq x y z
N MET A 1 8.77 -16.42 -5.91
CA MET A 1 9.94 -15.74 -6.51
C MET A 1 9.70 -14.24 -6.70
N LEU A 2 8.59 -13.82 -7.33
CA LEU A 2 8.28 -12.38 -7.54
C LEU A 2 8.25 -11.54 -6.26
N VAL A 3 7.70 -12.07 -5.16
CA VAL A 3 7.67 -11.37 -3.86
C VAL A 3 9.07 -11.13 -3.28
N LEU A 4 9.97 -12.11 -3.38
CA LEU A 4 11.34 -11.94 -2.89
C LEU A 4 12.09 -10.88 -3.69
N LEU A 5 11.92 -10.88 -5.01
CA LEU A 5 12.52 -9.86 -5.88
C LEU A 5 11.95 -8.47 -5.56
N GLY A 6 10.64 -8.36 -5.36
CA GLY A 6 10.00 -7.11 -4.93
C GLY A 6 10.54 -6.58 -3.60
N ALA A 7 10.62 -7.44 -2.59
CA ALA A 7 11.16 -7.08 -1.28
C ALA A 7 12.63 -6.62 -1.35
N LEU A 8 13.45 -7.29 -2.17
CA LEU A 8 14.84 -6.89 -2.42
C LEU A 8 14.91 -5.51 -3.08
N THR A 9 14.08 -5.25 -4.10
CA THR A 9 14.06 -3.94 -4.77
C THR A 9 13.61 -2.82 -3.83
N SER A 10 12.60 -3.03 -3.00
CA SER A 10 12.13 -2.04 -2.02
C SER A 10 13.17 -1.77 -0.92
N ALA A 11 13.85 -2.81 -0.43
CA ALA A 11 14.92 -2.64 0.54
C ALA A 11 16.12 -1.85 -0.04
N ALA A 12 16.50 -2.15 -1.29
CA ALA A 12 17.55 -1.41 -1.99
C ALA A 12 17.17 0.07 -2.19
N GLN A 13 15.93 0.35 -2.62
CA GLN A 13 15.40 1.71 -2.76
C GLN A 13 15.53 2.50 -1.45
N MET A 14 15.02 1.96 -0.34
CA MET A 14 15.07 2.64 0.96
C MET A 14 16.51 2.94 1.43
N THR A 15 17.43 2.01 1.18
CA THR A 15 18.85 2.18 1.54
C THR A 15 19.52 3.27 0.69
N VAL A 16 19.22 3.32 -0.61
CA VAL A 16 19.73 4.36 -1.51
C VAL A 16 19.19 5.73 -1.11
N GLU A 17 17.89 5.83 -0.82
CA GLU A 17 17.22 7.04 -0.33
C GLU A 17 17.88 7.59 0.93
N GLU A 18 18.13 6.73 1.92
CA GLU A 18 18.79 7.13 3.17
C GLU A 18 20.18 7.70 2.91
N ILE A 19 20.98 7.04 2.07
CA ILE A 19 22.33 7.50 1.73
C ILE A 19 22.27 8.86 1.02
N TYR A 20 21.33 9.05 0.10
CA TYR A 20 21.15 10.32 -0.60
C TYR A 20 20.73 11.45 0.34
N MET A 21 19.80 11.19 1.25
CA MET A 21 19.35 12.17 2.23
C MET A 21 20.43 12.53 3.26
N GLN A 22 21.18 11.55 3.76
CA GLN A 22 22.22 11.76 4.76
C GLN A 22 23.49 12.39 4.17
N ARG A 23 23.91 12.02 2.95
CA ARG A 23 25.15 12.54 2.33
C ARG A 23 24.96 13.82 1.53
N HIS A 24 23.84 13.98 0.82
CA HIS A 24 23.64 15.14 -0.07
C HIS A 24 22.69 16.19 0.51
N GLY A 25 22.07 15.94 1.67
CA GLY A 25 21.29 16.95 2.40
C GLY A 25 20.02 17.41 1.67
N TYR A 26 19.50 16.63 0.73
CA TYR A 26 18.28 16.96 0.01
C TYR A 26 17.08 17.10 0.97
N HIS A 27 16.21 18.06 0.68
CA HIS A 27 15.00 18.25 1.46
C HIS A 27 14.02 17.08 1.21
N PRO A 28 13.54 16.38 2.25
CA PRO A 28 12.72 15.16 2.10
C PRO A 28 11.45 15.38 1.27
N LEU A 29 10.83 16.56 1.42
CA LEU A 29 9.64 16.94 0.65
C LEU A 29 9.90 17.01 -0.88
N GLN A 30 11.08 17.42 -1.32
CA GLN A 30 11.40 17.53 -2.75
C GLN A 30 11.62 16.15 -3.37
N ALA A 31 12.30 15.25 -2.65
CA ALA A 31 12.49 13.86 -3.07
C ALA A 31 11.13 13.16 -3.20
N LEU A 32 10.30 13.23 -2.15
CA LEU A 32 8.95 12.66 -2.14
C LEU A 32 8.07 13.20 -3.26
N GLY A 33 8.10 14.52 -3.51
CA GLY A 33 7.34 15.13 -4.60
C GLY A 33 7.77 14.61 -5.97
N SER A 34 9.08 14.46 -6.19
CA SER A 34 9.59 13.92 -7.46
C SER A 34 9.20 12.45 -7.67
N GLU A 35 9.27 11.61 -6.64
CA GLU A 35 8.81 10.23 -6.68
C GLU A 35 7.30 10.13 -6.97
N GLY A 36 6.49 10.97 -6.31
CA GLY A 36 5.05 11.02 -6.56
C GLY A 36 4.72 11.39 -8.01
N VAL A 37 5.45 12.34 -8.61
CA VAL A 37 5.27 12.73 -10.01
C VAL A 37 5.66 11.58 -10.95
N TYR A 38 6.83 10.96 -10.76
CA TYR A 38 7.24 9.82 -11.58
C TYR A 38 6.29 8.63 -11.41
N GLY A 39 5.86 8.34 -10.19
CA GLY A 39 4.87 7.29 -9.90
C GLY A 39 3.54 7.54 -10.59
N THR A 40 3.05 8.79 -10.57
CA THR A 40 1.80 9.17 -11.25
C THR A 40 1.93 9.03 -12.77
N LEU A 41 3.07 9.42 -13.36
CA LEU A 41 3.34 9.27 -14.78
C LEU A 41 3.41 7.81 -15.20
N VAL A 42 4.15 6.97 -14.47
CA VAL A 42 4.26 5.54 -14.74
C VAL A 42 2.90 4.85 -14.57
N MET A 43 2.14 5.21 -13.53
CA MET A 43 0.81 4.67 -13.32
C MET A 43 -0.13 5.05 -14.47
N GLY A 44 -0.16 6.33 -14.84
CA GLY A 44 -1.04 6.86 -15.88
C GLY A 44 -0.74 6.36 -17.29
N PHE A 45 0.54 6.26 -17.68
CA PHE A 45 0.93 5.95 -19.05
C PHE A 45 1.31 4.48 -19.29
N ILE A 46 1.61 3.71 -18.24
CA ILE A 46 2.10 2.34 -18.38
C ILE A 46 1.16 1.37 -17.67
N ALA A 47 0.94 1.52 -16.36
CA ALA A 47 0.16 0.56 -15.60
C ALA A 47 -1.31 0.53 -16.03
N LEU A 48 -1.96 1.70 -16.07
CA LEU A 48 -3.37 1.82 -16.42
C LEU A 48 -3.71 1.31 -17.84
N PRO A 49 -2.93 1.61 -18.90
CA PRO A 49 -3.16 1.02 -20.22
C PRO A 49 -2.96 -0.50 -20.26
N ILE A 50 -1.97 -1.02 -19.53
CA ILE A 50 -1.71 -2.48 -19.47
C ILE A 50 -2.89 -3.19 -18.82
N VAL A 51 -3.42 -2.68 -17.72
CA VAL A 51 -4.56 -3.28 -17.02
C VAL A 51 -5.85 -3.15 -17.84
N HIS A 52 -6.04 -2.04 -18.57
CA HIS A 52 -7.17 -1.89 -19.48
C HIS A 52 -7.14 -2.89 -20.66
N MET A 53 -5.95 -3.32 -21.08
CA MET A 53 -5.79 -4.34 -22.11
C MET A 53 -5.88 -5.78 -21.58
N ALA A 54 -5.89 -5.96 -20.25
CA ALA A 54 -6.05 -7.28 -19.64
C ALA A 54 -7.52 -7.73 -19.73
N PRO A 55 -7.80 -8.93 -20.26
CA PRO A 55 -9.16 -9.44 -20.40
C PRO A 55 -9.76 -9.71 -19.01
N GLY A 56 -10.90 -9.09 -18.71
CA GLY A 56 -11.58 -9.22 -17.42
C GLY A 56 -13.09 -9.40 -17.54
N SER A 57 -13.73 -9.65 -16.39
CA SER A 57 -15.16 -9.97 -16.30
C SER A 57 -16.08 -8.76 -16.20
N ASP A 58 -15.55 -7.54 -16.29
CA ASP A 58 -16.31 -6.31 -16.11
C ASP A 58 -16.96 -5.81 -17.41
N ILE A 59 -17.82 -4.79 -17.34
CA ILE A 59 -18.52 -4.23 -18.50
C ILE A 59 -17.48 -3.83 -19.58
N ASN A 60 -17.61 -4.35 -20.80
CA ASN A 60 -16.64 -4.28 -21.93
C ASN A 60 -15.45 -5.27 -21.94
N GLY A 61 -15.38 -6.26 -21.04
CA GLY A 61 -14.36 -7.31 -21.11
C GLY A 61 -12.94 -6.87 -20.68
N SER A 62 -12.86 -5.75 -19.96
CA SER A 62 -11.63 -5.20 -19.36
C SER A 62 -11.61 -5.49 -17.86
N TYR A 63 -10.42 -5.70 -17.29
CA TYR A 63 -10.26 -5.99 -15.87
C TYR A 63 -10.47 -4.77 -14.96
N GLU A 64 -10.01 -3.60 -15.41
CA GLU A 64 -10.33 -2.31 -14.76
C GLU A 64 -10.74 -1.27 -15.81
N ASN A 65 -11.97 -0.75 -15.70
CA ASN A 65 -12.44 0.34 -16.54
C ASN A 65 -12.27 1.68 -15.84
N ILE A 66 -11.21 2.39 -16.20
CA ILE A 66 -10.86 3.68 -15.61
C ILE A 66 -11.99 4.71 -15.78
N LEU A 67 -12.66 4.69 -16.94
CA LEU A 67 -13.77 5.62 -17.21
C LEU A 67 -14.96 5.39 -16.27
N ASP A 68 -15.27 4.12 -15.97
CA ASP A 68 -16.37 3.79 -15.07
C ASP A 68 -16.02 4.14 -13.62
N ALA A 69 -14.79 3.84 -13.20
CA ALA A 69 -14.28 4.22 -11.87
C ALA A 69 -14.31 5.75 -11.64
N ILE A 70 -13.93 6.55 -12.66
CA ILE A 70 -14.00 8.01 -12.57
C ILE A 70 -15.45 8.49 -12.45
N VAL A 71 -16.37 7.90 -13.20
CA VAL A 71 -17.81 8.24 -13.13
C VAL A 71 -18.39 7.86 -11.77
N GLN A 72 -18.02 6.70 -11.22
CA GLN A 72 -18.46 6.23 -9.91
C GLN A 72 -17.95 7.11 -8.76
N ILE A 73 -16.70 7.57 -8.83
CA ILE A 73 -16.14 8.52 -7.87
C ILE A 73 -16.87 9.88 -7.97
N GLY A 74 -17.19 10.32 -9.19
CA GLY A 74 -17.93 11.56 -9.42
C GLY A 74 -19.40 11.51 -8.98
N SER A 75 -20.05 10.35 -9.03
CA SER A 75 -21.47 10.21 -8.70
C SER A 75 -21.73 10.10 -7.19
N ASN A 76 -20.74 9.69 -6.39
CA ASN A 76 -20.90 9.45 -4.95
C ASN A 76 -19.93 10.31 -4.13
N THR A 77 -20.47 11.36 -3.51
CA THR A 77 -19.72 12.30 -2.68
C THR A 77 -19.03 11.64 -1.48
N THR A 78 -19.61 10.59 -0.91
CA THR A 78 -19.00 9.86 0.23
C THR A 78 -17.75 9.12 -0.22
N LEU A 79 -17.79 8.48 -1.39
CA LEU A 79 -16.62 7.82 -1.97
C LEU A 79 -15.53 8.84 -2.28
N LEU A 80 -15.89 9.97 -2.91
CA LEU A 80 -14.94 11.03 -3.24
C LEU A 80 -14.22 11.58 -2.00
N ILE A 81 -14.96 11.89 -0.93
CA ILE A 81 -14.37 12.40 0.32
C ILE A 81 -13.42 11.37 0.93
N ASN A 82 -13.83 10.10 0.97
CA ASN A 82 -12.99 9.03 1.50
C ASN A 82 -11.71 8.85 0.67
N SER A 83 -11.80 8.91 -0.66
CA SER A 83 -10.64 8.84 -1.55
C SER A 83 -9.67 9.99 -1.33
N ILE A 84 -10.16 11.23 -1.20
CA ILE A 84 -9.31 12.40 -0.95
C ILE A 84 -8.63 12.29 0.42
N LEU A 85 -9.38 11.93 1.46
CA LEU A 85 -8.83 11.76 2.81
C LEU A 85 -7.76 10.67 2.83
N TYR A 86 -7.98 9.57 2.11
CA TYR A 86 -7.02 8.50 1.95
C TYR A 86 -5.73 8.99 1.28
N LEU A 87 -5.83 9.75 0.18
CA LEU A 87 -4.66 10.32 -0.51
C LEU A 87 -3.85 11.25 0.40
N ILE A 88 -4.52 12.12 1.15
CA ILE A 88 -3.86 13.04 2.10
C ILE A 88 -3.16 12.24 3.21
N SER A 89 -3.82 11.21 3.74
CA SER A 89 -3.25 10.34 4.77
C SER A 89 -2.00 9.61 4.27
N MET A 90 -2.06 9.07 3.06
CA MET A 90 -0.93 8.38 2.42
C MET A 90 0.24 9.35 2.15
N ALA A 91 -0.04 10.57 1.68
CA ALA A 91 1.00 11.58 1.47
C ALA A 91 1.69 11.98 2.79
N TRP A 92 0.89 12.20 3.84
CA TRP A 92 1.41 12.53 5.18
C TRP A 92 2.25 11.39 5.77
N PHE A 93 1.78 10.14 5.66
CA PHE A 93 2.52 8.97 6.13
C PHE A 93 3.88 8.85 5.43
N ASN A 94 3.91 9.02 4.10
CA ASN A 94 5.16 8.97 3.35
C ASN A 94 6.10 10.11 3.77
N TYR A 95 5.61 11.34 3.95
CA TYR A 95 6.42 12.45 4.45
C TYR A 95 7.04 12.15 5.83
N CYS A 96 6.25 11.66 6.79
CA CYS A 96 6.77 11.24 8.08
C CYS A 96 7.82 10.11 7.97
N GLY A 97 7.61 9.14 7.09
CA GLY A 97 8.58 8.07 6.83
C GLY A 97 9.92 8.60 6.32
N PHE A 98 9.89 9.59 5.43
CA PHE A 98 11.07 10.27 4.91
C PHE A 98 11.80 11.10 5.99
N GLU A 99 11.06 11.85 6.82
CA GLU A 99 11.64 12.61 7.93
C GLU A 99 12.29 11.71 9.00
N ILE A 100 11.70 10.53 9.26
CA ILE A 100 12.25 9.53 10.18
C ILE A 100 13.50 8.87 9.58
N ALA A 101 13.50 8.53 8.30
CA ALA A 101 14.68 7.97 7.64
C ALA A 101 15.87 8.94 7.68
N LYS A 102 15.60 10.24 7.49
CA LYS A 102 16.61 11.31 7.63
C LYS A 102 17.16 11.42 9.05
N SER A 103 16.30 11.27 10.07
CA SER A 103 16.64 11.60 11.47
C SER A 103 17.11 10.42 12.31
N LEU A 104 16.60 9.20 12.07
CA LEU A 104 16.82 8.01 12.91
C LEU A 104 17.27 6.75 12.14
N SER A 105 17.50 6.81 10.82
CA SER A 105 17.89 5.67 9.94
C SER A 105 16.73 4.81 9.41
N THR A 106 16.95 4.13 8.28
CA THR A 106 15.99 3.24 7.61
C THR A 106 15.44 2.13 8.50
N VAL A 107 16.21 1.67 9.49
CA VAL A 107 15.76 0.64 10.43
C VAL A 107 14.51 1.08 11.19
N HIS A 108 14.44 2.35 11.62
CA HIS A 108 13.26 2.87 12.33
C HIS A 108 12.04 2.99 11.40
N ARG A 109 12.24 3.33 10.13
CA ARG A 109 11.18 3.32 9.11
C ARG A 109 10.61 1.91 8.95
N THR A 110 11.47 0.89 8.85
CA THR A 110 11.01 -0.51 8.74
C THR A 110 10.30 -1.02 9.99
N LEU A 111 10.70 -0.56 11.18
CA LEU A 111 10.01 -0.89 12.43
C LEU A 111 8.60 -0.28 12.47
N ILE A 112 8.45 0.98 12.05
CA ILE A 112 7.14 1.64 11.98
C ILE A 112 6.22 0.95 10.98
N ASP A 113 6.76 0.49 9.85
CA ASP A 113 5.98 -0.26 8.87
C ASP A 113 5.52 -1.63 9.42
N ALA A 114 6.35 -2.30 10.22
CA ALA A 114 5.96 -3.51 10.94
C ALA A 114 4.87 -3.24 11.99
N LEU A 115 4.97 -2.12 12.71
CA LEU A 115 3.97 -1.69 13.70
C LEU A 115 2.62 -1.39 13.05
N ARG A 116 2.60 -0.81 11.84
CA ARG A 116 1.35 -0.57 11.08
C ARG A 116 0.59 -1.88 10.83
N THR A 117 1.27 -2.90 10.34
CA THR A 117 0.65 -4.21 10.06
C THR A 117 0.16 -4.86 11.35
N ALA A 118 0.96 -4.81 12.42
CA ALA A 118 0.57 -5.30 13.74
C ALA A 118 -0.67 -4.55 14.28
N PHE A 119 -0.76 -3.24 14.05
CA PHE A 119 -1.91 -2.45 14.48
C PHE A 119 -3.21 -2.88 13.79
N VAL A 120 -3.18 -3.07 12.46
CA VAL A 120 -4.33 -3.60 11.70
C VAL A 120 -4.76 -4.98 12.23
N TRP A 121 -3.79 -5.80 12.62
CA TRP A 121 -4.06 -7.12 13.17
C TRP A 121 -4.74 -7.06 14.54
N ILE A 122 -4.22 -6.21 15.42
CA ILE A 122 -4.76 -5.99 16.76
C ILE A 122 -6.17 -5.41 16.68
N THR A 123 -6.42 -4.43 15.81
CA THR A 123 -7.75 -3.86 15.64
C THR A 123 -8.74 -4.89 15.09
N GLY A 124 -8.34 -5.72 14.14
CA GLY A 124 -9.17 -6.84 13.64
C GLY A 124 -9.54 -7.84 14.73
N LEU A 125 -8.61 -8.16 15.63
CA LEU A 125 -8.90 -9.01 16.80
C LEU A 125 -9.84 -8.36 17.79
N ILE A 126 -9.64 -7.07 18.11
CA ILE A 126 -10.52 -6.32 19.00
C ILE A 126 -11.94 -6.26 18.43
N LEU A 127 -12.09 -6.00 17.12
CA LEU A 127 -13.41 -6.00 16.46
C LEU A 127 -14.11 -7.36 16.56
N HIS A 128 -13.39 -8.46 16.32
CA HIS A 128 -13.94 -9.82 16.42
C HIS A 128 -14.50 -10.11 17.82
N TYR A 129 -13.73 -9.81 18.87
CA TYR A 129 -14.11 -10.13 20.25
C TYR A 129 -15.07 -9.11 20.89
N ALA A 130 -15.05 -7.84 20.45
CA ALA A 130 -15.86 -6.77 21.07
C ALA A 130 -17.19 -6.51 20.34
N ILE A 131 -17.26 -6.66 19.02
CA ILE A 131 -18.43 -6.27 18.20
C ILE A 131 -19.15 -7.50 17.64
N GLY A 132 -18.40 -8.54 17.26
CA GLY A 132 -18.95 -9.82 16.83
C GLY A 132 -18.13 -10.48 15.71
N PRO A 133 -18.35 -11.79 15.46
CA PRO A 133 -17.54 -12.60 14.54
C PRO A 133 -17.67 -12.20 13.06
N GLN A 134 -18.56 -11.27 12.72
CA GLN A 134 -18.80 -10.77 11.36
C GLN A 134 -17.77 -9.75 10.85
N PHE A 135 -16.91 -9.21 11.72
CA PHE A 135 -15.91 -8.19 11.37
C PHE A 135 -14.46 -8.62 11.66
N GLY A 136 -14.22 -9.92 11.85
CA GLY A 136 -12.86 -10.46 11.99
C GLY A 136 -12.84 -11.98 12.13
N GLU A 137 -11.67 -12.59 11.93
CA GLU A 137 -11.45 -14.04 12.07
C GLU A 137 -11.11 -14.41 13.53
N PRO A 138 -11.58 -15.56 14.06
CA PRO A 138 -11.26 -16.01 15.41
C PRO A 138 -9.76 -16.30 15.59
N PHE A 139 -9.23 -16.03 16.79
CA PHE A 139 -7.82 -16.29 17.10
C PHE A 139 -7.57 -17.79 17.32
N SER A 140 -6.94 -18.45 16.35
CA SER A 140 -6.45 -19.82 16.49
C SER A 140 -5.14 -19.86 17.30
N ILE A 141 -5.19 -20.42 18.51
CA ILE A 141 -4.08 -20.48 19.49
C ILE A 141 -2.91 -21.38 19.05
N GLY A 142 -3.09 -22.26 18.05
CA GLY A 142 -2.04 -23.20 17.61
C GLY A 142 -1.06 -22.62 16.58
N TRP A 143 -1.57 -21.97 15.54
CA TRP A 143 -0.80 -21.49 14.37
C TRP A 143 -1.22 -20.10 13.88
N GLY A 144 -2.14 -19.42 14.57
CA GLY A 144 -2.82 -18.22 14.05
C GLY A 144 -1.92 -17.02 13.75
N LEU A 145 -0.73 -16.93 14.36
CA LEU A 145 0.28 -15.91 14.04
C LEU A 145 1.00 -16.19 12.71
N ILE A 146 1.25 -17.45 12.38
CA ILE A 146 2.04 -17.86 11.20
C ILE A 146 1.10 -18.08 9.99
N GLU A 147 -0.09 -18.62 10.24
CA GLU A 147 -1.11 -18.90 9.22
C GLU A 147 -1.67 -17.62 8.60
N ARG A 148 -1.85 -16.54 9.38
CA ARG A 148 -2.31 -15.25 8.84
C ARG A 148 -1.26 -14.56 7.95
N GLU A 149 0.03 -14.59 8.30
CA GLU A 149 1.10 -14.06 7.42
C GLU A 149 1.13 -14.80 6.05
N PHE A 150 0.88 -16.12 6.08
CA PHE A 150 0.86 -16.94 4.87
C PHE A 150 -0.45 -16.82 4.08
N SER A 151 -1.60 -16.69 4.75
CA SER A 151 -2.92 -16.58 4.12
C SER A 151 -3.15 -15.22 3.46
N TYR A 152 -2.72 -14.12 4.07
CA TYR A 152 -2.74 -12.79 3.41
C TYR A 152 -1.76 -12.73 2.23
N SER A 153 -0.62 -13.43 2.33
CA SER A 153 0.30 -13.59 1.19
C SER A 153 -0.34 -14.41 0.05
N LEU A 154 -1.26 -15.33 0.34
CA LEU A 154 -1.97 -16.15 -0.66
C LEU A 154 -3.16 -15.41 -1.29
N GLU A 155 -3.93 -14.64 -0.50
CA GLU A 155 -5.03 -13.80 -1.01
C GLU A 155 -4.50 -12.69 -1.94
N LEU A 156 -3.41 -12.01 -1.57
CA LEU A 156 -2.71 -11.05 -2.45
C LEU A 156 -2.09 -11.70 -3.71
N TYR A 157 -1.94 -13.02 -3.75
CA TYR A 157 -1.50 -13.75 -4.93
C TYR A 157 -2.66 -14.16 -5.85
N PHE A 158 -3.81 -14.52 -5.28
CA PHE A 158 -5.01 -14.85 -6.04
C PHE A 158 -5.68 -13.61 -6.63
N GLU A 159 -5.70 -12.50 -5.89
CA GLU A 159 -6.19 -11.20 -6.36
C GLU A 159 -5.24 -10.52 -7.37
N ARG A 160 -4.07 -11.12 -7.62
CA ARG A 160 -3.11 -10.75 -8.69
C ARG A 160 -3.15 -11.67 -9.91
N GLN A 161 -3.92 -12.76 -9.87
CA GLN A 161 -4.01 -13.79 -10.90
C GLN A 161 -5.38 -13.86 -11.57
N THR A 162 -6.42 -13.35 -10.93
CA THR A 162 -7.62 -12.86 -11.60
C THR A 162 -7.36 -11.41 -11.94
#